data_AF-V5WF90-F1
#
_entry.id   AF-V5WF90-F1
#
_cell.length_a   1.000
_cell.length_b   1.000
_cell.length_c   1.000
_cell.angle_alpha   90.00
_cell.angle_beta   90.00
_cell.angle_gamma   90.00
#
_symmetry.space_group_name_H-M   'P 1'
#
loop_
_entity.id
_entity.type
_entity.pdbx_description
1 polymer ?
#
loop_
_entity_poly.entity_id
_entity_poly.type
_entity_poly.pdbx_seq_one_letter_code
_entity_poly.pdbx_strand_id
1 'polypeptide(L)' 'MKNSFKDLTFDELVQKREELKTKIMDVRFKSVVGHVDNPLEKRNLRRQISRLNSLIYNHPDVTGDE' A
#
# COMPACT_ATOMS: atom_id res chain seq x y z
N MET A 1 2.16 -14.57 4.38
CA MET A 1 1.74 -13.93 3.12
C MET A 1 2.90 -13.08 2.59
N LYS A 2 3.68 -13.65 1.67
CA LYS A 2 4.74 -12.99 0.92
C LYS A 2 4.06 -12.13 -0.14
N ASN A 3 3.84 -10.85 0.14
CA ASN A 3 3.47 -9.92 -0.91
C ASN A 3 4.77 -9.58 -1.64
N SER A 4 5.01 -10.22 -2.78
CA SER A 4 6.13 -9.94 -3.68
C SER A 4 5.96 -8.55 -4.26
N PHE A 5 6.36 -7.55 -3.49
CA PHE A 5 6.54 -6.18 -3.96
C PHE A 5 8.00 -5.90 -4.32
N LYS A 6 8.89 -6.90 -4.19
CA LYS A 6 10.32 -6.75 -4.45
C LYS A 6 10.68 -6.73 -5.93
N ASP A 7 9.82 -7.26 -6.79
CA ASP A 7 10.10 -7.47 -8.21
C ASP A 7 9.37 -6.46 -9.12
N LEU A 8 8.68 -5.46 -8.52
CA LEU A 8 7.94 -4.43 -9.25
C LEU A 8 8.88 -3.27 -9.61
N THR A 9 8.62 -2.64 -10.75
CA THR A 9 9.31 -1.40 -11.15
C THR A 9 8.87 -0.22 -10.28
N PHE A 10 9.65 0.86 -10.26
CA PHE A 10 9.35 2.06 -9.46
C PHE A 10 7.96 2.64 -9.76
N ASP A 11 7.62 2.77 -11.04
CA ASP A 11 6.33 3.32 -11.47
C ASP A 11 5.16 2.43 -11.04
N GLU A 12 5.31 1.11 -11.15
CA GLU A 12 4.31 0.16 -10.67
C GLU A 12 4.16 0.21 -9.15
N LEU A 13 5.24 0.43 -8.40
CA LEU A 13 5.18 0.65 -6.95
C LEU A 13 4.37 1.90 -6.64
N VAL A 14 4.63 3.03 -7.30
CA VAL A 14 3.90 4.28 -7.09
C VAL A 14 2.43 4.13 -7.44
N GLN A 15 2.10 3.51 -8.57
CA GLN A 15 0.72 3.26 -8.98
C GLN A 15 -0.03 2.40 -7.94
N LYS A 16 0.61 1.33 -7.48
CA LYS A 16 0.03 0.43 -6.46
C LYS A 16 -0.15 1.12 -5.11
N ARG A 17 0.70 2.09 -4.76
CA ARG A 17 0.52 2.95 -3.58
C ARG A 17 -0.80 3.70 -3.65
N GLU A 18 -1.08 4.31 -4.80
CA GLU A 18 -2.26 5.13 -5.01
C GLU A 18 -3.54 4.30 -4.97
N GLU A 19 -3.53 3.14 -5.63
CA GLU A 19 -4.64 2.19 -5.55
C GLU A 19 -4.95 1.77 -4.10
N LEU A 20 -3.92 1.42 -3.33
CA LEU A 20 -4.10 1.02 -1.92
C LEU A 20 -4.58 2.19 -1.05
N LYS A 21 -4.18 3.42 -1.37
CA LYS A 21 -4.63 4.65 -0.69
C LYS A 21 -6.10 4.93 -0.95
N THR A 22 -6.58 4.68 -2.17
CA THR A 22 -8.01 4.76 -2.50
C THR A 22 -8.80 3.67 -1.77
N LYS A 23 -8.33 2.42 -1.81
CA LYS A 23 -8.99 1.30 -1.09
C LYS A 23 -9.12 1.54 0.41
N ILE A 24 -8.09 2.09 1.06
CA ILE A 24 -8.18 2.40 2.49
C ILE A 24 -9.11 3.59 2.78
N MET A 25 -9.31 4.49 1.82
CA MET A 25 -10.32 5.54 1.91
C MET A 25 -11.72 4.93 1.90
N ASP A 26 -12.01 4.01 0.98
CA ASP A 26 -13.30 3.32 0.90
C ASP A 26 -13.60 2.52 2.17
N VAL A 27 -12.61 1.78 2.69
CA VAL A 27 -12.74 1.05 3.95
C VAL A 27 -12.99 1.99 5.13
N ARG A 28 -12.41 3.19 5.14
CA ARG A 28 -12.72 4.21 6.15
C ARG A 28 -14.15 4.72 6.02
N PHE A 29 -14.63 5.01 4.81
CA PHE A 29 -16.01 5.44 4.58
C PHE A 29 -17.00 4.36 5.01
N LYS A 30 -16.81 3.11 4.59
CA LYS A 30 -17.61 1.96 5.02
C LYS A 30 -17.65 1.82 6.54
N SER A 31 -16.51 2.08 7.19
CA SER A 31 -16.42 2.05 8.65
C SER A 31 -17.19 3.15 9.36
N VAL A 32 -17.39 4.32 8.74
CA VAL A 32 -18.21 5.41 9.29
C VAL A 32 -19.70 5.13 9.05
N VAL A 33 -20.04 4.57 7.88
CA VAL A 33 -21.42 4.20 7.51
C VAL A 33 -21.94 2.98 8.30
N GLY A 34 -21.09 2.32 9.10
CA GLY A 34 -21.48 1.18 9.94
C GLY A 34 -21.42 -0.18 9.24
N HIS A 35 -20.97 -0.22 7.98
CA HIS A 35 -20.78 -1.46 7.21
C HIS A 35 -19.31 -1.89 7.29
N VAL A 36 -18.83 -2.23 8.49
CA VAL A 36 -17.49 -2.83 8.63
C VAL A 36 -17.60 -4.34 8.41
N ASP A 37 -17.45 -4.77 7.15
CA ASP A 37 -17.51 -6.19 6.81
C ASP A 37 -16.30 -6.96 7.38
N ASN A 38 -15.10 -6.35 7.37
CA ASN A 38 -13.88 -7.01 7.81
C ASN A 38 -12.83 -6.07 8.45
N PRO A 39 -12.71 -6.03 9.79
CA PRO A 39 -11.71 -5.23 10.50
C PRO A 39 -10.25 -5.59 10.15
N LEU A 40 -9.98 -6.84 9.75
CA LEU A 40 -8.64 -7.29 9.39
C LEU A 40 -8.18 -6.70 8.05
N GLU A 41 -9.10 -6.40 7.15
CA GLU A 41 -8.78 -5.80 5.85
C GLU A 41 -8.11 -4.43 6.03
N LYS A 42 -8.68 -3.58 6.89
CA LYS A 42 -8.09 -2.27 7.25
C LYS A 42 -6.66 -2.43 7.78
N ARG A 43 -6.43 -3.42 8.66
CA ARG A 43 -5.10 -3.70 9.23
C ARG A 43 -4.11 -4.16 8.16
N ASN A 44 -4.54 -5.04 7.27
CA ASN A 44 -3.72 -5.57 6.20
C ASN A 44 -3.37 -4.50 5.16
N LEU A 45 -4.33 -3.66 4.75
CA LEU A 45 -4.11 -2.52 3.87
C LEU A 45 -3.09 -1.53 4.44
N ARG A 46 -3.20 -1.15 5.71
CA ARG A 46 -2.20 -0.28 6.38
C ARG A 46 -0.79 -0.87 6.34
N ARG A 47 -0.68 -2.18 6.61
CA ARG A 47 0.61 -2.89 6.57
C ARG A 47 1.20 -2.96 5.17
N GLN A 48 0.35 -3.14 4.15
CA GLN A 48 0.78 -3.15 2.75
C GLN A 48 1.31 -1.79 2.31
N ILE A 49 0.59 -0.71 2.63
CA ILE A 49 1.02 0.67 2.33
C ILE A 49 2.36 0.96 2.99
N SER A 50 2.52 0.62 4.28
CA SER A 50 3.77 0.86 4.99
C SER A 50 4.96 0.14 4.35
N ARG A 51 4.79 -1.13 3.94
CA ARG A 51 5.84 -1.89 3.27
C ARG A 51 6.21 -1.28 1.91
N LEU A 52 5.19 -0.88 1.16
CA LEU A 52 5.38 -0.31 -0.17
C LEU A 52 6.07 1.05 -0.09
N ASN A 53 5.72 1.90 0.88
CA ASN A 53 6.45 3.14 1.14
C ASN A 53 7.92 2.89 1.50
N SER A 54 8.21 1.87 2.31
CA SER A 54 9.60 1.50 2.62
C SER A 54 10.37 0.99 1.40
N LEU A 55 9.71 0.30 0.47
CA LEU A 55 10.34 -0.16 -0.78
C LEU A 55 10.60 1.00 -1.74
N ILE A 56 9.64 1.92 -1.89
CA ILE A 56 9.79 3.15 -2.68
C ILE A 56 10.95 3.99 -2.15
N TYR A 57 11.06 4.14 -0.83
CA TYR A 57 12.11 4.93 -0.20
C TYR A 57 13.51 4.35 -0.42
N ASN A 58 13.65 3.02 -0.39
CA ASN A 58 14.93 2.32 -0.58
C ASN A 58 15.16 1.92 -2.05
N HIS A 59 14.34 2.37 -3.00
CA HIS A 59 14.48 1.98 -4.39
C HIS A 59 15.75 2.64 -4.98
N PRO A 60 16.58 1.92 -5.75
CA PRO A 60 17.83 2.45 -6.32
C PRO A 60 17.63 3.79 -7.04
N ASP A 61 16.56 3.89 -7.84
CA ASP A 61 16.19 5.10 -8.59
C ASP A 61 15.94 6.35 -7.72
N VAL A 62 15.62 6.17 -6.42
CA VAL A 62 15.38 7.28 -5.47
C VAL A 62 16.61 7.57 -4.61
N THR A 63 17.35 6.53 -4.24
CA THR A 63 18.54 6.67 -3.38
C THR A 63 19.70 7.32 -4.14
N GLY A 64 19.68 7.30 -5.48
CA GLY A 64 20.70 7.95 -6.30
C GLY A 64 22.06 7.26 -6.22
N ASP A 65 22.05 5.95 -5.98
CA ASP A 65 23.26 5.14 -6.06
C ASP A 65 23.64 5.01 -7.55
N GLU A 66 24.73 5.66 -7.96
CA GLU A 66 25.38 5.52 -9.27
C GLU A 66 25.75 4.07 -9.60
#